data_AF-X0YMP4-F1
#
_entry.id   AF-X0YMP4-F1
#
_cell.length_a   1.000
_cell.length_b   1.000
_cell.length_c   1.000
_cell.angle_alpha   90.00
_cell.angle_beta   90.00
_cell.angle_gamma   90.00
#
_symmetry.space_group_name_H-M   'P 1'
#
loop_
_entity.id
_entity.type
_entity.pdbx_description
1 polymer ?
#
loop_
_entity_poly.entity_id
_entity_poly.type
_entity_poly.pdbx_seq_one_letter_code
_entity_poly.pdbx_strand_id
1 'polypeptide(L)' 'LGSDAIKNMHIHISGVDYNDKGEMKHLNLKDSDFRFDDWIQALKDYGVEGMIICESPNLEQDATMLKNLFYN' A
#
# COMPACT_ATOMS: atom_id res chain seq x y z
N LEU A 1 16.18 12.51 8.02
CA LEU A 1 15.65 11.12 8.10
C LEU A 1 16.75 10.20 7.60
N GLY A 2 17.07 9.14 8.35
CA GLY A 2 18.12 8.17 8.01
C GLY A 2 17.54 6.76 7.88
N SER A 3 18.39 5.73 7.89
CA SER A 3 17.98 4.32 7.86
C SER A 3 16.93 3.96 8.91
N ASP A 4 16.95 4.62 10.07
CA ASP A 4 15.99 4.33 11.15
C ASP A 4 14.55 4.69 10.77
N ALA A 5 14.36 5.66 9.87
CA ALA A 5 13.03 6.07 9.43
C ALA A 5 12.37 4.98 8.58
N ILE A 6 13.13 4.35 7.68
CA ILE A 6 12.61 3.26 6.83
C ILE A 6 12.38 1.96 7.60
N LYS A 7 12.94 1.85 8.82
CA LYS A 7 12.73 0.70 9.70
C LYS A 7 11.53 0.83 10.63
N ASN A 8 10.88 1.99 10.65
CA ASN A 8 9.71 2.24 11.50
C ASN A 8 8.67 3.09 10.75
N MET A 9 8.24 2.62 9.59
CA MET A 9 7.24 3.29 8.77
C MET A 9 5.83 3.01 9.27
N HIS A 10 4.98 4.01 9.21
CA HIS A 10 3.53 3.87 9.38
C HIS A 10 2.88 4.34 8.09
N ILE A 11 2.28 3.41 7.34
CA ILE A 11 1.76 3.66 5.99
C ILE A 11 0.28 3.32 5.95
N HIS A 12 -0.51 4.24 5.41
CA HIS A 12 -1.90 3.99 5.05
C HIS A 12 -1.98 3.86 3.53
N ILE A 13 -2.72 2.86 3.04
CA ILE A 13 -2.81 2.58 1.61
C ILE A 13 -4.23 2.19 1.19
N SER A 14 -4.71 2.79 0.11
CA SER A 14 -5.94 2.44 -0.59
C SER A 14 -5.77 2.71 -2.08
N GLY A 15 -6.58 2.06 -2.91
CA GLY A 15 -6.80 2.57 -4.27
C GLY A 15 -7.63 3.86 -4.20
N VAL A 16 -7.49 4.75 -5.19
CA VAL A 16 -8.25 6.02 -5.20
C VAL A 16 -8.87 6.23 -6.57
N ASP A 17 -10.17 6.52 -6.58
CA ASP A 17 -10.88 7.07 -7.74
C ASP A 17 -10.83 8.59 -7.65
N TYR A 18 -10.36 9.26 -8.71
CA TYR A 18 -10.15 10.70 -8.72
C TYR A 18 -10.58 11.32 -10.05
N ASN A 19 -10.95 12.59 -10.01
CA ASN A 19 -11.26 13.39 -11.18
C ASN A 19 -10.54 14.75 -11.11
N ASP A 20 -10.84 15.65 -12.06
CA ASP A 20 -10.24 16.99 -12.14
C ASP A 20 -10.47 17.86 -10.88
N LYS A 21 -11.40 17.47 -9.98
CA LYS A 21 -11.71 18.16 -8.72
C LYS A 21 -11.10 17.47 -7.50
N GLY A 22 -10.39 16.35 -7.68
CA GLY A 22 -9.70 15.61 -6.61
C GLY A 22 -10.26 14.21 -6.38
N GLU A 23 -9.98 13.69 -5.19
CA GLU A 23 -10.44 12.37 -4.76
C GLU A 23 -11.96 12.29 -4.69
N MET A 24 -12.51 11.22 -5.25
CA MET A 24 -13.93 10.89 -5.18
C MET A 24 -14.22 9.83 -4.11
N LYS A 25 -13.43 8.75 -4.07
CA LYS A 25 -13.60 7.64 -3.12
C LYS A 25 -12.38 6.71 -3.11
N HIS A 26 -12.27 5.92 -2.05
CA HIS A 26 -11.37 4.79 -2.00
C HIS A 26 -11.87 3.62 -2.85
N LEU A 27 -10.92 2.87 -3.40
CA LEU A 27 -11.08 1.64 -4.17
C LEU A 27 -10.27 0.52 -3.51
N ASN A 28 -10.60 -0.73 -3.84
CA ASN A 28 -9.65 -1.81 -3.56
C ASN A 28 -8.43 -1.64 -4.46
N LEU A 29 -7.27 -2.11 -4.01
CA LEU A 29 -6.01 -1.93 -4.74
C LEU A 29 -6.08 -2.51 -6.16
N LYS A 30 -6.76 -3.66 -6.32
CA LYS A 30 -6.97 -4.30 -7.63
C LYS A 30 -7.85 -3.51 -8.59
N ASP A 31 -8.70 -2.64 -8.07
CA ASP A 31 -9.62 -1.82 -8.86
C ASP A 31 -8.99 -0.46 -9.23
N SER A 32 -7.76 -0.19 -8.76
CA SER A 32 -7.04 1.07 -8.99
C SER A 32 -5.94 0.93 -10.04
N ASP A 33 -5.41 2.07 -10.49
CA ASP A 33 -4.23 2.17 -11.36
C ASP A 33 -2.90 2.02 -10.58
N PHE A 34 -2.95 1.86 -9.26
CA PHE A 34 -1.78 1.77 -8.41
C PHE A 34 -1.05 0.42 -8.56
N ARG A 35 0.23 0.47 -8.90
CA ARG A 35 1.13 -0.69 -9.02
C ARG A 35 1.59 -1.19 -7.64
N PHE A 36 0.67 -1.76 -6.87
CA PHE A 36 0.94 -2.26 -5.52
C PHE A 36 1.96 -3.41 -5.48
N ASP A 37 2.09 -4.17 -6.58
CA ASP A 37 3.10 -5.20 -6.78
C ASP A 37 4.52 -4.61 -6.82
N ASP A 38 4.73 -3.60 -7.67
CA ASP A 38 6.01 -2.89 -7.77
C ASP A 38 6.33 -2.16 -6.46
N TRP A 39 5.32 -1.60 -5.79
CA TRP A 39 5.47 -0.95 -4.50
C TRP A 39 5.95 -1.92 -3.42
N ILE A 40 5.35 -3.11 -3.32
CA ILE A 40 5.81 -4.16 -2.39
C ILE A 40 7.24 -4.58 -2.72
N GLN A 41 7.60 -4.72 -4.00
CA GLN A 41 8.97 -5.05 -4.39
C GLN A 41 9.96 -3.96 -3.93
N ALA A 42 9.62 -2.68 -4.11
CA ALA A 42 10.45 -1.58 -3.62
C ALA A 42 10.61 -1.61 -2.09
N LEU A 43 9.55 -1.92 -1.33
CA LEU A 43 9.68 -2.07 0.13
C LEU A 43 10.67 -3.18 0.51
N LYS A 44 10.66 -4.31 -0.22
CA LYS A 44 11.61 -5.42 -0.02
C LYS A 44 13.04 -4.99 -0.36
N ASP A 45 13.25 -4.35 -1.51
CA ASP A 45 14.57 -3.95 -2.00
C ASP A 45 15.29 -2.96 -1.06
N TYR A 46 14.51 -2.05 -0.45
CA TYR A 46 15.03 -1.08 0.51
C TYR A 46 14.98 -1.57 1.96
N GLY A 47 14.50 -2.79 2.21
CA GLY A 47 14.38 -3.38 3.55
C GLY A 47 13.51 -2.54 4.47
N VAL A 48 12.39 -2.02 3.97
CA VAL A 48 11.44 -1.22 4.74
C VAL A 48 10.75 -2.11 5.78
N GLU A 49 10.61 -1.59 7.00
CA GLU A 49 9.90 -2.24 8.10
C GLU A 49 8.90 -1.27 8.73
N GLY A 50 7.90 -1.82 9.41
CA GLY A 50 6.87 -1.05 10.10
C GLY A 50 5.47 -1.62 9.92
N MET A 51 4.48 -0.73 9.93
CA MET A 51 3.06 -1.06 9.85
C MET A 51 2.44 -0.49 8.58
N ILE A 52 1.71 -1.34 7.87
CA ILE A 52 0.88 -0.95 6.72
C ILE A 52 -0.58 -1.19 7.12
N ILE A 53 -1.40 -0.15 6.96
CA ILE A 53 -2.84 -0.15 7.20
C ILE A 53 -3.51 -0.01 5.83
N CYS A 54 -4.29 -1.02 5.45
CA CYS A 54 -5.17 -0.88 4.29
C CYS A 54 -6.35 0.01 4.68
N GLU A 55 -6.78 0.90 3.78
CA GLU A 55 -7.96 1.77 3.94
C GLU A 55 -8.95 1.60 2.77
N SER A 56 -8.76 0.55 1.98
CA SER A 56 -9.65 0.11 0.92
C SER A 56 -11.04 -0.27 1.46
N PRO A 57 -12.09 -0.26 0.61
CA PRO A 57 -13.40 -0.80 0.99
C PRO A 57 -13.37 -2.25 1.51
N ASN A 58 -12.47 -3.10 1.00
CA ASN A 58 -12.23 -4.46 1.49
C ASN A 58 -10.82 -4.60 2.09
N LEU A 59 -10.71 -4.26 3.37
CA LEU A 59 -9.45 -4.16 4.13
C LEU A 59 -8.73 -5.51 4.21
N GLU A 60 -9.44 -6.57 4.60
CA GLU A 60 -8.88 -7.89 4.87
C GLU A 60 -8.35 -8.55 3.59
N GLN A 61 -9.06 -8.35 2.48
CA GLN A 61 -8.66 -8.91 1.19
C GLN A 61 -7.37 -8.27 0.67
N ASP A 62 -7.30 -6.94 0.70
CA ASP A 62 -6.10 -6.21 0.28
C ASP A 62 -4.92 -6.49 1.23
N ALA A 63 -5.15 -6.50 2.54
CA ALA A 63 -4.11 -6.82 3.52
C ALA A 63 -3.54 -8.24 3.31
N THR A 64 -4.42 -9.23 3.09
CA THR A 64 -4.00 -10.62 2.81
C THR A 64 -3.25 -10.72 1.49
N MET A 65 -3.70 -10.01 0.45
CA MET A 65 -3.02 -9.97 -0.84
C MET A 65 -1.61 -9.38 -0.71
N LEU A 66 -1.46 -8.21 -0.08
CA LEU A 66 -0.16 -7.56 0.12
C LEU A 66 0.76 -8.42 0.97
N LYS A 67 0.25 -9.05 2.03
CA LYS A 67 1.00 -10.00 2.85
C LYS A 67 1.55 -11.16 2.02
N ASN A 68 0.72 -11.76 1.19
CA ASN A 68 1.14 -12.86 0.32
C ASN A 68 2.20 -12.39 -0.68
N LEU A 69 2.05 -11.21 -1.30
CA LEU A 69 3.05 -10.65 -2.20
C LEU A 69 4.40 -10.37 -1.51
N PHE A 70 4.36 -9.93 -0.25
CA PHE A 70 5.57 -9.63 0.50
C PHE A 70 6.36 -10.88 0.90
N TYR A 71 5.66 -11.92 1.40
CA TYR A 71 6.28 -13.14 1.93
C TYR A 71 6.51 -14.26 0.91
N ASN A 72 5.90 -14.17 -0.28
CA ASN A 72 6.27 -15.02 -1.42
C ASN A 72 7.60 -14.56 -2.03
#